data_AF-A0A7Y5VSZ9-F1
#
_entry.id   AF-A0A7Y5VSZ9-F1
#
_cell.length_a   1.000
_cell.length_b   1.000
_cell.length_c   1.000
_cell.angle_alpha   90.00
_cell.angle_beta   90.00
_cell.angle_gamma   90.00
#
_symmetry.space_group_name_H-M   'P 1'
#
loop_
_entity.id
_entity.type
_entity.pdbx_description
1 polymer ?
#
loop_
_entity_poly.entity_id
_entity_poly.type
_entity_poly.pdbx_seq_one_letter_code
_entity_poly.pdbx_strand_id
1 'polypeptide(L)'
;MRNSDRGVVLLEVVVALSLLLVALAMIGAAFRNSDRNARRAVEQARAMMLSEQVITYFDTQQPQFKDEREVSGMFDVDGPPGWGWKVTVVDDVNVEGMKRVTVRIVEGDPDGSEDDQRPILVSHFLRAEPKNFNLQEDFGLTDEQIEELTAAIPGGAAFFDPEDFDPTSLARLDMDTLTEILPMLMEAFAGVAGQMGGMGAGAGGGMSPEQLMQQMNQMNQQIGGGRSGSGQAGGQLQQPNDSGGGGNDSGVRGGRRGFGSRRTGGQQP
;
A
#
# COMPACT_ATOMS: atom_id res chain seq x y z
N MET A 1 -31.65 61.65 37.02
CA MET A 1 -31.63 60.20 36.74
C MET A 1 -31.50 59.82 35.26
N ARG A 2 -31.40 60.75 34.28
CA ARG A 2 -31.26 60.40 32.84
C ARG A 2 -29.84 60.07 32.33
N ASN A 3 -28.81 60.26 33.16
CA ASN A 3 -27.41 60.04 32.74
C ASN A 3 -26.94 58.59 32.95
N SER A 4 -27.60 57.80 33.80
CA SER A 4 -27.29 56.37 34.00
C SER A 4 -27.59 55.53 32.76
N ASP A 5 -28.69 55.85 32.05
CA ASP A 5 -29.16 55.06 30.91
C ASP A 5 -28.19 55.14 29.72
N ARG A 6 -27.54 56.29 29.54
CA ARG A 6 -26.51 56.49 28.50
C ARG A 6 -25.24 55.69 28.78
N GLY A 7 -24.89 55.51 30.06
CA GLY A 7 -23.73 54.70 30.46
C GLY A 7 -23.94 53.21 30.19
N VAL A 8 -25.17 52.72 30.41
CA VAL A 8 -25.54 51.32 30.12
C VAL A 8 -25.46 51.02 28.63
N VAL A 9 -26.00 51.90 27.76
CA VAL A 9 -25.96 51.71 26.30
C VAL A 9 -24.52 51.69 25.77
N LEU A 10 -23.63 52.57 26.26
CA LEU A 10 -22.23 52.54 25.86
C LEU A 10 -21.53 51.25 26.29
N LEU A 11 -21.82 50.75 27.50
CA LEU A 11 -21.27 49.49 27.99
C LEU A 11 -21.74 48.32 27.13
N GLU A 12 -23.02 48.29 26.75
CA GLU A 12 -23.56 47.25 25.87
C GLU A 12 -22.86 47.23 24.50
N VAL A 13 -22.66 48.39 23.87
CA VAL A 13 -21.96 48.49 22.58
C VAL A 13 -20.52 48.03 22.69
N VAL A 14 -19.80 48.40 23.76
CA VAL A 14 -18.41 47.98 23.98
C VAL A 14 -18.35 46.46 24.21
N VAL A 15 -19.27 45.90 24.99
CA VAL A 15 -19.34 44.45 25.21
C VAL A 15 -19.65 43.73 23.90
N ALA A 16 -20.64 44.17 23.13
CA ALA A 16 -20.98 43.58 21.83
C ALA A 16 -19.80 43.64 20.85
N LEU A 17 -19.09 44.77 20.79
CA LEU A 17 -17.90 44.93 19.95
C LEU A 17 -16.76 44.01 20.41
N SER A 18 -16.53 43.89 21.71
CA SER A 18 -15.49 42.99 22.25
C SER A 18 -15.79 41.52 21.91
N LEU A 19 -17.05 41.11 22.03
CA LEU A 19 -17.49 39.76 21.66
C LEU A 19 -17.34 39.51 20.16
N LEU A 20 -17.67 40.49 19.32
CA LEU A 20 -17.49 40.41 17.87
C LEU A 20 -16.00 40.22 17.51
N LEU A 21 -15.10 41.00 18.11
CA LEU A 21 -13.66 40.90 17.85
C LEU A 21 -13.11 39.53 18.27
N VAL A 22 -13.55 39.02 19.42
CA VAL A 22 -13.15 37.69 19.91
C VAL A 22 -13.67 36.59 18.98
N ALA A 23 -14.91 36.68 18.49
CA ALA A 23 -15.46 35.73 17.54
C ALA A 23 -14.69 35.72 16.21
N LEU A 24 -14.36 36.90 15.67
CA LEU A 24 -13.55 37.04 14.45
C LEU A 24 -12.13 36.46 14.64
N ALA A 25 -11.52 36.69 15.80
CA ALA A 25 -10.21 36.11 16.12
C ALA A 25 -10.24 34.57 16.16
N MET A 26 -11.29 33.99 16.75
CA MET A 26 -11.49 32.53 16.77
C MET A 26 -11.69 31.96 15.37
N ILE A 27 -12.51 32.60 14.53
CA ILE A 27 -12.72 32.19 13.14
C ILE A 27 -11.40 32.25 12.35
N GLY A 28 -10.62 33.32 12.51
CA GLY A 28 -9.31 33.46 11.87
C GLY A 28 -8.32 32.36 12.31
N ALA A 29 -8.32 31.99 13.59
CA ALA A 29 -7.51 30.89 14.09
C ALA A 29 -7.95 29.54 13.49
N ALA A 30 -9.25 29.29 13.37
CA ALA A 30 -9.81 28.09 12.77
C ALA A 30 -9.42 27.95 11.29
N PHE A 31 -9.52 29.02 10.48
CA PHE A 31 -9.11 29.00 9.07
C PHE A 31 -7.61 28.72 8.90
N ARG A 32 -6.75 29.33 9.73
CA ARG A 32 -5.30 29.06 9.69
C ARG A 32 -4.97 27.62 10.03
N ASN A 33 -5.69 27.03 10.99
CA ASN A 33 -5.51 25.62 11.32
C ASN A 33 -5.99 24.72 10.18
N SER A 34 -7.13 25.05 9.57
CA SER A 34 -7.68 24.34 8.41
C SER A 34 -6.72 24.34 7.22
N ASP A 35 -6.11 25.48 6.89
CA ASP A 35 -5.15 25.57 5.77
C ASP A 35 -3.90 24.70 6.03
N ARG A 36 -3.36 24.73 7.24
CA ARG A 36 -2.21 23.89 7.61
C ARG A 36 -2.55 22.41 7.54
N ASN A 37 -3.73 22.01 8.01
CA ASN A 37 -4.17 20.62 7.95
C ASN A 37 -4.42 20.17 6.51
N ALA A 38 -5.03 21.02 5.68
CA ALA A 38 -5.24 20.74 4.26
C ALA A 38 -3.90 20.52 3.53
N ARG A 39 -2.91 21.39 3.78
CA ARG A 39 -1.57 21.24 3.21
C ARG A 39 -0.90 19.93 3.62
N ARG A 40 -0.94 19.58 4.91
CA ARG A 40 -0.41 18.31 5.42
C ARG A 40 -1.12 17.10 4.82
N ALA A 41 -2.45 17.16 4.66
CA ALA A 41 -3.20 16.09 4.04
C ALA A 41 -2.81 15.89 2.57
N VAL A 42 -2.62 16.97 1.81
CA VAL A 42 -2.13 16.91 0.42
C VAL A 42 -0.70 16.36 0.37
N GLU A 43 0.17 16.80 1.28
CA GLU A 43 1.55 16.32 1.42
C GLU A 43 1.59 14.80 1.67
N GLN A 44 0.79 14.31 2.63
CA GLN A 44 0.68 12.89 2.94
C GLN A 44 0.08 12.08 1.79
N ALA A 45 -0.97 12.58 1.14
CA ALA A 45 -1.57 11.89 -0.01
C ALA A 45 -0.57 11.72 -1.17
N ARG A 46 0.23 12.75 -1.45
CA ARG A 46 1.30 12.67 -2.45
C ARG A 46 2.40 11.70 -2.03
N ALA A 47 2.87 11.78 -0.78
CA ALA A 47 3.88 10.86 -0.27
C ALA A 47 3.40 9.39 -0.32
N MET A 48 2.10 9.15 -0.10
CA MET A 48 1.51 7.82 -0.23
C MET A 48 1.56 7.32 -1.68
N MET A 49 1.16 8.15 -2.65
CA MET A 49 1.28 7.79 -4.07
C MET A 49 2.72 7.51 -4.50
N LEU A 50 3.68 8.33 -4.04
CA LEU A 50 5.10 8.11 -4.30
C LEU A 50 5.63 6.84 -3.63
N SER A 51 5.16 6.52 -2.43
CA SER A 51 5.49 5.26 -1.76
C SER A 51 5.02 4.05 -2.57
N GLU A 52 3.83 4.11 -3.17
CA GLU A 52 3.31 3.06 -4.06
C GLU A 52 4.13 2.94 -5.35
N GLN A 53 4.59 4.07 -5.89
CA GLN A 53 5.48 4.07 -7.05
C GLN A 53 6.86 3.45 -6.72
N VAL A 54 7.44 3.81 -5.56
CA VAL A 54 8.74 3.27 -5.11
C VAL A 54 8.64 1.76 -4.86
N ILE A 55 7.57 1.27 -4.22
CA ILE A 55 7.41 -0.18 -4.01
C ILE A 55 7.19 -0.91 -5.35
N THR A 56 6.43 -0.32 -6.28
CA THR A 56 6.26 -0.88 -7.63
C THR A 56 7.60 -0.96 -8.35
N TYR A 57 8.39 0.11 -8.30
CA TYR A 57 9.74 0.14 -8.88
C TYR A 57 10.62 -0.94 -8.26
N PHE A 58 10.65 -1.05 -6.93
CA PHE A 58 11.37 -2.07 -6.20
C PHE A 58 10.94 -3.49 -6.59
N ASP A 59 9.63 -3.73 -6.69
CA ASP A 59 9.07 -5.04 -7.09
C ASP A 59 9.47 -5.40 -8.53
N THR A 60 9.55 -4.43 -9.45
CA THR A 60 10.02 -4.68 -10.84
C THR A 60 11.53 -4.90 -10.95
N GLN A 61 12.32 -4.37 -10.02
CA GLN A 61 13.79 -4.43 -10.04
C GLN A 61 14.39 -5.42 -9.04
N GLN A 62 13.56 -6.22 -8.35
CA GLN A 62 13.97 -7.21 -7.36
C GLN A 62 15.23 -8.03 -7.70
N PRO A 63 15.49 -8.45 -8.96
CA PRO A 63 16.70 -9.23 -9.25
C PRO A 63 18.01 -8.51 -8.90
N GLN A 64 18.03 -7.18 -8.94
CA GLN A 64 19.23 -6.37 -8.71
C GLN A 64 19.45 -6.09 -7.22
N PHE A 65 18.40 -6.16 -6.40
CA PHE A 65 18.43 -5.78 -4.98
C PHE A 65 18.50 -6.98 -4.03
N LYS A 66 18.76 -8.20 -4.52
CA LYS A 66 18.83 -9.41 -3.66
C LYS A 66 19.84 -9.25 -2.51
N ASP A 67 20.94 -8.50 -2.75
CA ASP A 67 22.01 -8.30 -1.77
C ASP A 67 21.99 -6.92 -1.09
N GLU A 68 21.22 -5.97 -1.61
CA GLU A 68 21.17 -4.60 -1.10
C GLU A 68 20.07 -4.47 -0.04
N ARG A 69 20.47 -4.32 1.23
CA ARG A 69 19.54 -4.12 2.35
C ARG A 69 18.93 -2.71 2.37
N GLU A 70 19.56 -1.78 1.68
CA GLU A 70 19.20 -0.38 1.72
C GLU A 70 19.45 0.26 0.36
N VAL A 71 18.42 0.90 -0.17
CA VAL A 71 18.46 1.61 -1.46
C VAL A 71 17.79 2.96 -1.25
N SER A 72 18.35 4.00 -1.84
CA SER A 72 17.88 5.37 -1.70
C SER A 72 17.95 6.08 -3.04
N GLY A 73 17.17 7.15 -3.16
CA GLY A 73 17.17 7.97 -4.36
C GLY A 73 16.40 9.26 -4.17
N MET A 74 16.73 10.26 -4.99
CA MET A 74 15.92 11.45 -5.11
C MET A 74 14.75 11.18 -6.07
N PHE A 75 13.63 11.85 -5.87
CA PHE A 75 12.61 11.89 -6.91
C PHE A 75 13.06 12.83 -8.04
N ASP A 76 12.89 12.37 -9.28
CA ASP A 76 13.15 13.18 -10.48
C ASP A 76 12.03 14.23 -10.68
N VAL A 77 11.82 14.65 -11.93
CA VAL A 77 10.79 15.62 -12.35
C VAL A 77 9.35 15.29 -11.92
N ASP A 78 9.07 14.02 -11.60
CA ASP A 78 7.73 13.57 -11.20
C ASP A 78 7.44 13.83 -9.70
N GLY A 79 8.46 14.07 -8.88
CA GLY A 79 8.32 14.33 -7.45
C GLY A 79 8.33 15.82 -7.08
N PRO A 80 7.80 16.20 -5.90
CA PRO A 80 8.06 17.51 -5.35
C PRO A 80 9.57 17.75 -5.17
N PRO A 81 10.08 18.95 -5.48
CA PRO A 81 11.51 19.23 -5.40
C PRO A 81 12.02 19.10 -3.95
N GLY A 82 13.19 18.50 -3.79
CA GLY A 82 13.82 18.27 -2.50
C GLY A 82 13.26 17.08 -1.73
N TRP A 83 12.42 16.24 -2.36
CA TRP A 83 11.99 14.98 -1.77
C TRP A 83 12.88 13.83 -2.23
N GLY A 84 13.18 12.94 -1.30
CA GLY A 84 13.89 11.69 -1.54
C GLY A 84 13.13 10.52 -0.94
N TRP A 85 13.58 9.33 -1.29
CA TRP A 85 13.07 8.08 -0.77
C TRP A 85 14.21 7.18 -0.32
N LYS A 86 13.88 6.32 0.63
CA LYS A 86 14.78 5.31 1.18
C LYS A 86 13.99 4.03 1.44
N VAL A 87 14.46 2.93 0.89
CA VAL A 87 13.92 1.59 1.08
C VAL A 87 14.90 0.80 1.94
N THR A 88 14.41 0.20 3.01
CA THR A 88 15.19 -0.71 3.86
C THR A 88 14.49 -2.05 3.92
N VAL A 89 15.22 -3.12 3.61
CA VAL A 89 14.73 -4.50 3.63
C VAL A 89 15.40 -5.25 4.78
N VAL A 90 14.59 -5.77 5.69
CA VAL A 90 15.05 -6.58 6.82
C VAL A 90 14.17 -7.81 6.97
N ASP A 91 14.72 -8.92 7.45
CA ASP A 91 13.92 -10.10 7.78
C ASP A 91 12.93 -9.76 8.91
N ASP A 92 11.67 -10.19 8.77
CA ASP A 92 10.68 -9.92 9.80
C ASP A 92 10.83 -10.91 10.97
N VAL A 93 10.95 -10.36 12.18
CA VAL A 93 11.17 -11.15 13.39
C VAL A 93 9.94 -11.93 13.86
N ASN A 94 8.75 -11.61 13.34
CA ASN A 94 7.49 -12.20 13.78
C ASN A 94 6.96 -13.26 12.80
N VAL A 95 7.42 -13.26 11.55
CA VAL A 95 6.95 -14.17 10.51
C VAL A 95 8.15 -14.72 9.73
N GLU A 96 8.43 -16.00 9.92
CA GLU A 96 9.51 -16.71 9.22
C GLU A 96 9.27 -16.70 7.69
N GLY A 97 10.34 -16.49 6.92
CA GLY A 97 10.29 -16.42 5.45
C GLY A 97 9.68 -15.13 4.88
N MET A 98 9.37 -14.14 5.73
CA MET A 98 8.91 -12.83 5.29
C MET A 98 9.97 -11.76 5.53
N LYS A 99 10.12 -10.86 4.57
CA LYS A 99 10.90 -9.64 4.67
C LYS A 99 9.99 -8.45 4.88
N ARG A 100 10.39 -7.55 5.78
CA ARG A 100 9.77 -6.25 5.99
C ARG A 100 10.50 -5.20 5.16
N VAL A 101 9.80 -4.70 4.16
CA VAL A 101 10.24 -3.59 3.30
C VAL A 101 9.70 -2.30 3.89
N THR A 102 10.59 -1.41 4.32
CA THR A 102 10.23 -0.09 4.86
C THR A 102 10.55 0.97 3.84
N VAL A 103 9.53 1.69 3.37
CA VAL A 103 9.68 2.80 2.43
C VAL A 103 9.51 4.10 3.22
N ARG A 104 10.55 4.93 3.24
CA ARG A 104 10.56 6.23 3.91
C ARG A 104 10.67 7.34 2.87
N ILE A 105 9.68 8.22 2.85
CA ILE A 105 9.68 9.45 2.05
C ILE A 105 10.15 10.59 2.93
N VAL A 106 11.19 11.30 2.51
CA VAL A 106 11.82 12.39 3.25
C VAL A 106 11.86 13.66 2.43
N GLU A 107 11.82 14.80 3.11
CA GLU A 107 12.29 16.07 2.56
C GLU A 107 13.76 16.25 2.98
N GLY A 108 14.64 16.49 2.02
CA GLY A 108 16.09 16.51 2.19
C GLY A 108 16.80 15.42 1.39
N ASP A 109 18.11 15.30 1.60
CA ASP A 109 18.94 14.26 1.01
C ASP A 109 18.72 12.92 1.75
N PRO A 110 18.20 11.85 1.09
CA PRO A 110 17.93 10.56 1.72
C PRO A 110 19.20 9.84 2.20
N ASP A 111 20.36 10.20 1.66
CA ASP A 111 21.68 9.69 2.07
C ASP A 111 22.36 10.58 3.11
N GLY A 112 21.76 11.74 3.41
CA GLY A 112 22.22 12.68 4.43
C GLY A 112 22.08 12.16 5.87
N SER A 113 22.50 12.99 6.82
CA SER A 113 22.30 12.68 8.25
C SER A 113 20.82 12.70 8.61
N GLU A 114 20.40 11.93 9.62
CA GLU A 114 18.99 11.91 10.04
C GLU A 114 18.48 13.28 10.50
N ASP A 115 19.37 14.16 10.98
CA ASP A 115 19.04 15.53 11.40
C ASP A 115 18.74 16.47 10.21
N ASP A 116 19.28 16.15 9.03
CA ASP A 116 19.06 16.90 7.79
C ASP A 116 17.80 16.43 7.04
N GLN A 117 17.12 15.39 7.52
CA GLN A 117 15.96 14.77 6.89
C GLN A 117 14.69 15.04 7.69
N ARG A 118 13.65 15.55 7.03
CA ARG A 118 12.28 15.59 7.60
C ARG A 118 11.48 14.41 7.06
N PRO A 119 11.19 13.36 7.87
CA PRO A 119 10.32 12.28 7.41
C PRO A 119 8.91 12.82 7.15
N ILE A 120 8.39 12.57 5.95
CA ILE A 120 7.02 12.92 5.55
C ILE A 120 6.11 11.71 5.76
N LEU A 121 6.55 10.53 5.30
CA LEU A 121 5.81 9.29 5.39
C LEU A 121 6.76 8.11 5.60
N VAL A 122 6.34 7.15 6.42
CA VAL A 122 7.00 5.85 6.57
C VAL A 122 5.93 4.78 6.39
N SER A 123 6.13 3.92 5.40
CA SER A 123 5.25 2.80 5.07
C SER A 123 6.01 1.50 5.27
N HIS A 124 5.32 0.48 5.79
CA HIS A 124 5.87 -0.86 5.97
C HIS A 124 5.07 -1.85 5.17
N PHE A 125 5.77 -2.68 4.40
CA PHE A 125 5.19 -3.74 3.61
C PHE A 125 5.84 -5.05 4.02
N LEU A 126 5.03 -6.12 4.06
CA LEU A 126 5.54 -7.47 4.20
C LEU A 126 5.59 -8.10 2.81
N ARG A 127 6.71 -8.72 2.50
CA ARG A 127 6.96 -9.45 1.25
C ARG A 127 7.49 -10.82 1.60
N ALA A 128 6.97 -11.86 0.96
CA ALA A 128 7.57 -13.18 1.06
C ALA A 128 8.94 -13.14 0.38
N GLU A 129 9.91 -13.87 0.93
CA GLU A 129 11.13 -14.14 0.19
C GLU A 129 10.78 -14.92 -1.09
N PRO A 130 11.33 -14.53 -2.26
CA PRO A 130 11.15 -15.32 -3.48
C PRO A 130 11.59 -16.76 -3.20
N LYS A 131 10.63 -17.68 -3.24
CA LYS A 131 10.91 -19.11 -3.07
C LYS A 131 11.14 -19.69 -4.46
N ASN A 132 12.31 -20.29 -4.65
CA ASN A 132 12.56 -21.16 -5.79
C ASN A 132 11.86 -22.50 -5.54
N PHE A 133 11.38 -23.12 -6.61
CA PHE A 133 10.64 -24.37 -6.51
C PHE A 133 11.48 -25.54 -6.98
N ASN A 134 11.36 -26.66 -6.28
CA ASN A 134 11.87 -27.92 -6.80
C ASN A 134 10.76 -28.58 -7.63
N LEU A 135 10.97 -28.73 -8.93
CA LEU A 135 9.94 -29.23 -9.83
C LEU A 135 9.57 -30.70 -9.58
N GLN A 136 10.49 -31.48 -9.04
CA GLN A 136 10.24 -32.86 -8.67
C GLN A 136 9.49 -32.94 -7.34
N GLU A 137 9.94 -32.22 -6.31
CA GLU A 137 9.35 -32.31 -4.97
C GLU A 137 8.06 -31.49 -4.82
N ASP A 138 8.05 -30.24 -5.30
CA ASP A 138 6.92 -29.33 -5.15
C ASP A 138 5.81 -29.59 -6.19
N PHE A 139 6.18 -30.05 -7.40
CA PHE A 139 5.23 -30.29 -8.50
C PHE A 139 5.06 -31.76 -8.89
N GLY A 140 5.91 -32.67 -8.40
CA GLY A 140 5.77 -34.10 -8.68
C GLY A 140 6.12 -34.50 -10.11
N LEU A 141 6.92 -33.71 -10.82
CA LEU A 141 7.38 -34.07 -12.17
C LEU A 141 8.36 -35.25 -12.11
N THR A 142 8.24 -36.17 -13.07
CA THR A 142 9.21 -37.27 -13.20
C THR A 142 10.51 -36.79 -13.85
N ASP A 143 11.60 -37.52 -13.65
CA ASP A 143 12.90 -37.19 -14.25
C ASP A 143 12.80 -37.09 -15.78
N GLU A 144 11.98 -37.94 -16.42
CA GLU A 144 11.78 -37.88 -17.87
C GLU A 144 11.08 -36.58 -18.31
N GLN A 145 10.09 -36.11 -17.54
CA GLN A 145 9.39 -34.86 -17.82
C GLN A 145 10.29 -33.64 -17.59
N ILE A 146 11.14 -33.70 -16.56
CA ILE A 146 12.13 -32.67 -16.28
C ILE A 146 13.16 -32.61 -17.42
N GLU A 147 13.65 -33.76 -17.90
CA GLU A 147 14.58 -33.83 -19.02
C GLU A 147 13.96 -33.30 -20.31
N GLU A 148 12.71 -33.67 -20.61
CA GLU A 148 11.95 -33.16 -21.77
C GLU A 148 11.75 -31.65 -21.70
N LEU A 149 11.34 -31.12 -20.53
CA LEU A 149 11.15 -29.69 -20.32
C LEU A 149 12.46 -28.92 -20.43
N THR A 150 13.53 -29.46 -19.87
CA THR A 150 14.87 -28.86 -19.95
C THR A 150 15.40 -28.88 -21.39
N ALA A 151 15.11 -29.92 -22.17
CA ALA A 151 15.50 -30.01 -23.58
C ALA A 151 14.73 -29.05 -24.49
N ALA A 152 13.49 -28.72 -24.13
CA ALA A 152 12.64 -27.80 -24.87
C ALA A 152 13.01 -26.33 -24.69
N ILE A 153 13.61 -25.95 -23.56
CA ILE A 153 14.00 -24.56 -23.28
C ILE A 153 15.32 -24.23 -23.98
N PRO A 154 15.36 -23.20 -24.86
CA PRO A 154 16.61 -22.73 -25.46
C PRO A 154 17.61 -22.31 -24.39
N GLY A 155 18.74 -23.02 -24.32
CA GLY A 155 19.78 -22.81 -23.28
C GLY A 155 19.78 -23.85 -22.16
N GLY A 156 18.78 -24.73 -22.11
CA GLY A 156 18.72 -25.91 -21.25
C GLY A 156 18.95 -25.62 -19.76
N ALA A 157 19.69 -26.52 -19.10
CA ALA A 157 19.96 -26.48 -17.67
C ALA A 157 20.67 -25.19 -17.18
N ALA A 158 21.28 -24.41 -18.08
CA ALA A 158 21.92 -23.15 -17.71
C ALA A 158 20.91 -22.04 -17.36
N PHE A 159 19.70 -22.12 -17.91
CA PHE A 159 18.62 -21.16 -17.66
C PHE A 159 17.50 -21.74 -16.79
N PHE A 160 17.41 -23.07 -16.74
CA PHE A 160 16.35 -23.78 -16.06
C PHE A 160 16.95 -24.84 -15.15
N ASP A 161 17.10 -24.50 -13.87
CA ASP A 161 17.48 -25.47 -12.85
C ASP A 161 16.20 -26.11 -12.28
N PRO A 162 15.98 -27.43 -12.46
CA PRO A 162 14.79 -28.10 -11.98
C PRO A 162 14.74 -28.24 -10.45
N GLU A 163 15.87 -28.17 -9.76
CA GLU A 163 15.91 -28.23 -8.30
C GLU A 163 15.69 -26.84 -7.67
N ASP A 164 16.00 -25.77 -8.40
CA ASP A 164 15.97 -24.37 -7.92
C ASP A 164 15.23 -23.45 -8.91
N PHE A 165 14.05 -23.85 -9.35
CA PHE A 165 13.30 -23.15 -10.40
C PHE A 165 12.78 -21.78 -9.92
N ASP A 166 13.34 -20.70 -10.49
CA ASP A 166 12.87 -19.32 -10.28
C ASP A 166 11.78 -18.97 -11.32
N PRO A 167 10.51 -18.79 -10.95
CA PRO A 167 9.44 -18.45 -11.90
C PRO A 167 9.66 -17.09 -12.59
N THR A 168 10.44 -16.19 -11.99
CA THR A 168 10.75 -14.90 -12.62
C THR A 168 11.70 -15.05 -13.81
N SER A 169 12.42 -16.17 -13.91
CA SER A 169 13.24 -16.49 -15.09
C SER A 169 12.39 -16.68 -16.34
N LEU A 170 11.22 -17.31 -16.23
CA LEU A 170 10.27 -17.45 -17.34
C LEU A 170 9.77 -16.11 -17.85
N ALA A 171 9.51 -15.16 -16.94
CA ALA A 171 9.07 -13.82 -17.31
C ALA A 171 10.12 -13.02 -18.12
N ARG A 172 11.39 -13.46 -18.12
CA ARG A 172 12.47 -12.85 -18.90
C ARG A 172 12.67 -13.49 -20.27
N LEU A 173 12.04 -14.63 -20.53
CA LEU A 173 12.06 -15.25 -21.85
C LEU A 173 11.33 -14.36 -22.86
N ASP A 174 11.77 -14.40 -24.11
CA ASP A 174 11.07 -13.70 -25.18
C ASP A 174 9.67 -14.30 -25.39
N MET A 175 8.75 -13.46 -25.87
CA MET A 175 7.35 -13.85 -26.02
C MET A 175 7.15 -14.98 -27.04
N ASP A 176 8.02 -15.09 -28.05
CA ASP A 176 7.93 -16.15 -29.05
C ASP A 176 8.29 -17.50 -28.42
N THR A 177 9.39 -17.55 -27.66
CA THR A 177 9.79 -18.73 -26.85
C THR A 177 8.72 -19.09 -25.82
N LEU A 178 8.16 -18.12 -25.10
CA LEU A 178 7.06 -18.38 -24.16
C LEU A 178 5.84 -18.98 -24.85
N THR A 179 5.51 -18.51 -26.06
CA THR A 179 4.37 -19.02 -26.83
C THR A 179 4.60 -20.44 -27.33
N GLU A 180 5.84 -20.78 -27.70
CA GLU A 180 6.23 -22.12 -28.14
C GLU A 180 6.22 -23.13 -26.97
N ILE A 181 6.66 -22.70 -25.78
CA ILE A 181 6.79 -23.57 -24.59
C ILE A 181 5.50 -23.64 -23.76
N LEU A 182 4.60 -22.66 -23.88
CA LEU A 182 3.34 -22.60 -23.13
C LEU A 182 2.49 -23.87 -23.20
N PRO A 183 2.23 -24.48 -24.38
CA PRO A 183 1.45 -25.72 -24.47
C PRO A 183 2.08 -26.86 -23.69
N MET A 184 3.41 -26.97 -23.72
CA MET A 184 4.15 -28.00 -22.98
C MET A 184 4.08 -27.76 -21.47
N LEU A 185 4.21 -26.50 -21.01
CA LEU A 185 4.02 -26.16 -19.59
C LEU A 185 2.59 -26.47 -19.14
N MET A 186 1.59 -26.16 -19.98
CA MET A 186 0.20 -26.49 -19.67
C MET A 186 -0.04 -28.01 -19.60
N GLU A 187 0.61 -28.81 -20.43
CA GLU A 187 0.52 -30.27 -20.36
C GLU A 187 1.20 -30.82 -19.09
N ALA A 188 2.41 -30.35 -18.78
CA ALA A 188 3.17 -30.75 -17.60
C ALA A 188 2.44 -30.38 -16.29
N PHE A 189 1.95 -29.13 -16.17
CA PHE A 189 1.19 -28.68 -14.99
C PHE A 189 -0.28 -29.14 -15.00
N ALA A 190 -0.80 -29.48 -16.17
CA ALA A 190 -2.04 -30.21 -16.44
C ALA A 190 -2.29 -31.35 -15.45
N GLY A 191 -1.31 -32.24 -15.36
CA GLY A 191 -1.35 -33.42 -14.49
C GLY A 191 -1.40 -33.06 -13.00
N VAL A 192 -0.64 -32.03 -12.61
CA VAL A 192 -0.52 -31.59 -11.21
C VAL A 192 -1.83 -30.96 -10.71
N ALA A 193 -2.44 -30.08 -11.52
CA ALA A 193 -3.71 -29.46 -11.18
C ALA A 193 -4.84 -30.49 -11.03
N GLY A 194 -4.83 -31.55 -11.86
CA GLY A 194 -5.76 -32.67 -11.74
C GLY A 194 -5.61 -33.45 -10.44
N GLN A 195 -4.39 -33.64 -9.96
CA GLN A 195 -4.10 -34.35 -8.72
C GLN A 195 -4.41 -33.52 -7.46
N MET A 196 -4.12 -32.21 -7.49
CA MET A 196 -4.41 -31.30 -6.38
C MET A 196 -5.91 -30.98 -6.26
N GLY A 197 -6.61 -30.82 -7.40
CA GLY A 197 -8.06 -30.68 -7.44
C GLY A 197 -8.81 -31.95 -7.01
N GLY A 198 -8.21 -33.12 -7.22
CA GLY A 198 -8.78 -34.42 -6.86
C GLY A 198 -8.91 -34.69 -5.36
N MET A 199 -8.14 -34.01 -4.51
CA MET A 199 -8.23 -34.17 -3.05
C MET A 199 -9.21 -33.18 -2.37
N GLY A 200 -9.59 -32.09 -3.05
CA GLY A 200 -10.60 -31.14 -2.55
C GLY A 200 -12.01 -31.33 -3.11
N ALA A 201 -12.16 -32.04 -4.23
CA ALA A 201 -13.46 -32.26 -4.90
C ALA A 201 -14.17 -33.56 -4.51
N GLY A 202 -13.63 -34.34 -3.57
CA GLY A 202 -14.23 -35.56 -3.06
C GLY A 202 -15.35 -35.31 -2.06
N ALA A 203 -16.48 -34.69 -2.47
CA ALA A 203 -17.82 -34.86 -1.87
C ALA A 203 -18.92 -33.99 -2.51
N GLY A 204 -18.60 -33.00 -3.33
CA GLY A 204 -19.58 -32.15 -4.01
C GLY A 204 -19.40 -32.24 -5.51
N GLY A 205 -20.38 -32.83 -6.22
CA GLY A 205 -20.28 -33.20 -7.64
C GLY A 205 -19.56 -32.17 -8.51
N GLY A 206 -18.44 -32.59 -9.08
CA GLY A 206 -17.62 -31.76 -9.97
C GLY A 206 -18.43 -31.32 -11.18
N MET A 207 -18.54 -30.00 -11.38
CA MET A 207 -19.00 -29.44 -12.64
C MET A 207 -18.01 -29.83 -13.73
N SER A 208 -18.51 -30.32 -14.86
CA SER A 208 -17.66 -30.58 -16.01
C SER A 208 -17.02 -29.27 -16.51
N PRO A 209 -15.84 -29.32 -17.16
CA PRO A 209 -15.23 -28.15 -17.80
C PRO A 209 -16.19 -27.40 -18.75
N GLU A 210 -17.11 -28.13 -19.39
CA GLU A 210 -18.19 -27.54 -20.20
C GLU A 210 -19.24 -26.79 -19.36
N GLN A 211 -19.60 -27.29 -18.17
CA GLN A 211 -20.48 -26.56 -17.25
C GLN A 211 -19.81 -25.30 -16.70
N LEU A 212 -18.51 -25.35 -16.43
CA LEU A 212 -17.76 -24.17 -16.02
C LEU A 212 -17.74 -23.12 -17.14
N MET A 213 -17.47 -23.51 -18.39
CA MET A 213 -17.52 -22.60 -19.54
C MET A 213 -18.92 -21.99 -19.72
N GLN A 214 -19.97 -22.79 -19.51
CA GLN A 214 -21.36 -22.32 -19.61
C GLN A 214 -21.73 -21.34 -18.48
N GLN A 215 -21.22 -21.58 -17.26
CA GLN A 215 -21.39 -20.67 -16.12
C GLN A 215 -20.62 -19.37 -16.33
N MET A 216 -19.40 -19.43 -16.87
CA MET A 216 -18.58 -18.25 -17.14
C MET A 216 -19.21 -17.39 -18.25
N ASN A 217 -19.82 -18.01 -19.27
CA ASN A 217 -20.59 -17.29 -20.28
C ASN A 217 -21.87 -16.66 -19.73
N GLN A 218 -22.56 -17.31 -18.79
CA GLN A 218 -23.69 -16.68 -18.07
C GLN A 218 -23.23 -15.48 -17.23
N MET A 219 -22.09 -15.60 -16.55
CA MET A 219 -21.56 -14.51 -15.73
C MET A 219 -21.12 -13.32 -16.58
N ASN A 220 -20.49 -13.56 -17.74
CA ASN A 220 -20.11 -12.49 -18.67
C ASN A 220 -21.32 -11.77 -19.29
N GLN A 221 -22.44 -12.48 -19.52
CA GLN A 221 -23.71 -11.86 -19.92
C GLN A 221 -24.36 -11.05 -18.80
N GLN A 222 -24.17 -11.44 -17.54
CA GLN A 222 -24.74 -10.73 -16.39
C GLN A 222 -23.89 -9.51 -15.98
N ILE A 223 -22.58 -9.56 -16.19
CA ILE A 223 -21.65 -8.45 -15.93
C ILE A 223 -21.61 -7.46 -17.12
N GLY A 224 -21.65 -7.96 -18.36
CA GLY A 224 -21.70 -7.12 -19.56
C GLY A 224 -23.10 -6.55 -19.89
N GLY A 225 -24.16 -7.08 -19.29
CA GLY A 225 -25.55 -6.66 -19.49
C GLY A 225 -26.07 -5.61 -18.49
N GLY A 226 -25.18 -5.02 -17.70
CA GLY A 226 -25.48 -4.02 -16.69
C GLY A 226 -25.91 -2.67 -17.24
N ARG A 227 -27.17 -2.60 -17.68
CA ARG A 227 -28.09 -1.52 -17.28
C ARG A 227 -27.65 -0.11 -17.68
N SER A 228 -27.86 0.18 -18.96
CA SER A 228 -28.31 1.50 -19.43
C SER A 228 -29.53 1.93 -18.60
N GLY A 229 -29.25 2.59 -17.47
CA GLY A 229 -30.24 3.26 -16.65
C GLY A 229 -30.65 4.53 -17.37
N SER A 230 -31.80 4.47 -18.05
CA SER A 230 -32.56 5.63 -18.47
C SER A 230 -32.78 6.53 -17.25
N GLY A 231 -32.06 7.66 -17.22
CA GLY A 231 -32.28 8.75 -16.29
C GLY A 231 -33.67 9.32 -16.49
N GLN A 232 -34.65 8.76 -15.78
CA GLN A 232 -35.93 9.38 -15.54
C GLN A 232 -35.69 10.53 -14.56
N ALA A 233 -35.58 11.74 -15.11
CA ALA A 233 -35.60 12.98 -14.38
C ALA A 233 -36.93 13.12 -13.64
N GLY A 234 -36.89 13.19 -12.32
CA GLY A 234 -38.04 13.56 -11.49
C GLY A 234 -38.06 12.83 -10.16
N GLY A 235 -37.55 13.48 -9.10
CA GLY A 235 -37.68 12.92 -7.75
C GLY A 235 -36.85 13.62 -6.70
N GLN A 236 -37.41 14.71 -6.16
CA GLN A 236 -37.31 15.16 -4.77
C GLN A 236 -35.98 15.05 -4.02
N LEU A 237 -35.41 16.23 -3.79
CA LEU A 237 -34.59 16.58 -2.63
C LEU A 237 -35.16 15.99 -1.33
N GLN A 238 -34.54 14.92 -0.84
CA GLN A 238 -34.67 14.48 0.54
C GLN A 238 -33.38 14.86 1.27
N GLN A 239 -33.49 15.88 2.11
CA GLN A 239 -32.46 16.31 3.07
C GLN A 239 -32.05 15.13 3.96
N PRO A 240 -30.75 14.88 4.17
CA PRO A 240 -30.30 14.05 5.26
C PRO A 240 -30.52 14.79 6.58
N ASN A 241 -31.31 14.14 7.42
CA ASN A 241 -31.66 14.51 8.77
C ASN A 241 -30.40 14.48 9.66
N ASP A 242 -29.89 15.67 9.97
CA ASP A 242 -28.82 15.88 10.95
C ASP A 242 -29.37 15.56 12.34
N SER A 243 -29.09 14.35 12.81
CA SER A 243 -29.62 13.81 14.05
C SER A 243 -28.51 13.15 14.87
N GLY A 244 -27.99 13.94 15.82
CA GLY A 244 -27.78 13.50 17.20
C GLY A 244 -26.56 12.63 17.47
N GLY A 245 -25.60 13.18 18.21
CA GLY A 245 -24.54 12.39 18.80
C GLY A 245 -23.56 13.17 19.66
N GLY A 246 -24.08 13.98 20.60
CA GLY A 246 -23.26 14.60 21.65
C GLY A 246 -22.67 13.53 22.56
N GLY A 247 -21.45 13.12 22.27
CA GLY A 247 -20.61 12.28 23.12
C GLY A 247 -19.81 13.15 24.09
N ASN A 248 -20.20 13.09 25.36
CA ASN A 248 -19.40 13.54 26.49
C ASN A 248 -18.06 12.80 26.51
N ASP A 249 -16.96 13.47 26.13
CA ASP A 249 -15.61 13.00 26.46
C ASP A 249 -15.11 13.71 27.72
N SER A 250 -15.59 13.21 28.85
CA SER A 250 -15.00 13.43 30.16
C SER A 250 -13.94 12.35 30.37
N GLY A 251 -12.70 12.63 29.94
CA GLY A 251 -11.63 11.64 29.88
C GLY A 251 -10.26 12.18 30.30
N VAL A 252 -10.00 12.18 31.60
CA VAL A 252 -8.67 11.89 32.18
C VAL A 252 -7.52 12.86 31.83
N ARG A 253 -7.49 13.99 32.54
CA ARG A 253 -6.26 14.76 32.78
C ARG A 253 -5.38 14.04 33.81
N GLY A 254 -4.78 12.93 33.40
CA GLY A 254 -3.80 12.18 34.18
C GLY A 254 -2.42 12.81 34.09
N GLY A 255 -1.98 13.45 35.18
CA GLY A 255 -0.63 13.97 35.30
C GLY A 255 0.41 12.84 35.32
N ARG A 256 1.47 13.01 34.52
CA ARG A 256 2.73 12.28 34.73
C ARG A 256 3.91 13.15 34.31
N ARG A 257 4.28 14.10 35.17
CA ARG A 257 5.63 14.69 35.18
C ARG A 257 6.55 13.72 35.91
N GLY A 258 7.20 12.82 35.17
CA GLY A 258 8.46 12.18 35.59
C GLY A 258 9.56 12.84 34.78
N PHE A 259 10.48 13.63 35.34
CA PHE A 259 11.67 13.20 36.09
C PHE A 259 12.47 12.11 35.35
N GLY A 260 13.61 12.51 34.80
CA GLY A 260 14.62 11.69 34.12
C GLY A 260 15.68 12.62 33.51
N SER A 261 16.47 13.28 34.35
CA SER A 261 17.85 12.86 34.69
C SER A 261 18.85 13.13 33.56
N ARG A 262 19.52 14.29 33.68
CA ARG A 262 20.82 14.59 33.06
C ARG A 262 21.80 13.46 33.37
N ARG A 263 22.39 12.87 32.33
CA ARG A 263 23.63 12.09 32.38
C ARG A 263 24.59 12.86 31.45
N THR A 264 25.39 13.81 31.94
CA THR A 264 26.83 13.60 32.30
C THR A 264 27.40 12.39 31.54
N GLY A 265 28.15 12.60 30.45
CA GLY A 265 29.44 13.29 30.47
C GLY A 265 30.51 12.26 30.81
N GLY A 266 30.80 11.36 29.87
CA GLY A 266 31.81 10.32 29.99
C GLY A 266 32.82 10.48 28.86
N GLN A 267 33.85 11.27 29.16
CA GLN A 267 35.04 11.53 28.36
C GLN A 267 36.05 10.40 28.62
N GLN A 268 36.57 9.75 27.59
CA GLN A 268 37.77 8.89 27.68
C GLN A 268 38.21 8.40 26.29
N PRO A 269 39.48 8.00 26.13
CA PRO A 269 40.65 8.87 25.90
C PRO A 269 41.02 9.04 24.43
#